data_AF-A0A0D6DQV2-F1
#
_entry.id   AF-A0A0D6DQV2-F1
#
_cell.length_a   1.000
_cell.length_b   1.000
_cell.length_c   1.000
_cell.angle_alpha   90.00
_cell.angle_beta   90.00
_cell.angle_gamma   90.00
#
_symmetry.space_group_name_H-M   'P 1'
#
loop_
_entity.id
_entity.type
_entity.pdbx_description
1 polymer ?
#
loop_
_entity_poly.entity_id
_entity_poly.type
_entity_poly.pdbx_seq_one_letter_code
_entity_poly.pdbx_strand_id
1 'polypeptide(L)'
;MQNLDRILLHYEDNFRNKVFDEDNQKIDILMDVFGITASDKKVNKQYWGRQLGFMFEKLVIEVFQKHDKNFKKAESVGSDKPYDLQSDNDFIDTKYRVGSGDSGTLKKFKSYGKEMKSEGKNPVILILREDNLPSAVTALKNGEWDIYIGQDCFDYIFKKTNFDLQGYLISKKNKYNIHI
;
A
#
# COMPACT_ATOMS: atom_id res chain seq x y z
N MET A 1 -31.95 -2.22 34.08
CA MET A 1 -32.11 -1.31 32.92
C MET A 1 -31.05 -0.24 33.02
N GLN A 2 -29.84 -0.68 32.72
CA GLN A 2 -28.65 -0.41 33.51
C GLN A 2 -27.48 -0.33 32.53
N ASN A 3 -26.90 0.86 32.37
CA ASN A 3 -25.61 1.19 31.71
C ASN A 3 -25.40 0.71 30.24
N LEU A 4 -25.75 -0.53 29.90
CA LEU A 4 -25.76 -1.09 28.55
C LEU A 4 -26.64 -0.28 27.61
N ASP A 5 -27.87 0.07 28.01
CA ASP A 5 -28.78 0.88 27.18
C ASP A 5 -28.18 2.26 26.87
N ARG A 6 -27.44 2.86 27.83
CA ARG A 6 -26.74 4.13 27.62
C ARG A 6 -25.57 3.99 26.64
N ILE A 7 -24.82 2.88 26.72
CA ILE A 7 -23.76 2.57 25.76
C ILE A 7 -24.36 2.39 24.37
N LEU A 8 -25.44 1.61 24.24
CA LEU A 8 -26.11 1.37 22.97
C LEU A 8 -26.67 2.67 22.38
N LEU A 9 -27.31 3.54 23.18
CA LEU A 9 -27.79 4.87 22.74
C LEU A 9 -26.64 5.78 22.29
N HIS A 10 -25.51 5.78 23.00
CA HIS A 10 -24.34 6.54 22.58
C HIS A 10 -23.79 6.06 21.23
N TYR A 11 -23.73 4.74 21.03
CA TYR A 11 -23.30 4.19 19.74
C TYR A 11 -24.34 4.36 18.64
N GLU A 12 -25.63 4.33 18.95
CA GLU A 12 -26.70 4.65 18.00
C GLU A 12 -26.51 6.07 17.43
N ASP A 13 -26.32 7.06 18.30
CA ASP A 13 -26.07 8.44 17.89
C ASP A 13 -24.77 8.55 17.06
N ASN A 14 -23.69 7.89 17.50
CA ASN A 14 -22.44 7.84 16.73
C ASN A 14 -22.62 7.18 15.35
N PHE A 15 -23.46 6.15 15.21
CA PHE A 15 -23.70 5.48 13.93
C PHE A 15 -24.56 6.34 13.00
N ARG A 16 -25.54 7.08 13.53
CA ARG A 16 -26.38 8.00 12.76
C ARG A 16 -25.58 9.21 12.27
N ASN A 17 -24.68 9.74 13.10
CA ASN A 17 -23.91 10.95 12.80
C ASN A 17 -22.62 10.65 12.00
N LYS A 18 -22.34 9.38 11.70
CA LYS A 18 -21.17 9.01 10.92
C LYS A 18 -21.37 9.37 9.44
N VAL A 19 -20.74 10.45 9.03
CA VAL A 19 -20.63 10.80 7.61
C VAL A 19 -19.71 9.79 6.94
N PHE A 20 -20.29 8.94 6.09
CA PHE A 20 -19.52 8.11 5.17
C PHE A 20 -19.15 8.98 3.98
N ASP A 21 -17.89 9.42 3.95
CA ASP A 21 -17.37 10.17 2.82
C ASP A 21 -17.46 9.28 1.57
N GLU A 22 -18.40 9.59 0.67
CA GLU A 22 -18.63 8.82 -0.55
C GLU A 22 -17.40 8.85 -1.48
N ASP A 23 -16.48 9.80 -1.25
CA ASP A 23 -15.28 10.08 -2.04
C ASP A 23 -14.16 9.03 -1.94
N ASN A 24 -14.23 8.06 -1.02
CA ASN A 24 -13.30 6.91 -1.01
C ASN A 24 -13.61 5.86 -2.11
N GLN A 25 -14.43 6.24 -3.09
CA GLN A 25 -14.78 5.49 -4.29
C GLN A 25 -13.80 5.67 -5.46
N LYS A 26 -12.63 6.26 -5.24
CA LYS A 26 -11.66 6.48 -6.32
C LYS A 26 -11.18 5.15 -6.89
N ILE A 27 -11.55 4.92 -8.15
CA ILE A 27 -10.92 3.97 -9.07
C ILE A 27 -9.45 4.37 -9.16
N ASP A 28 -8.56 3.38 -9.19
CA ASP A 28 -7.13 3.61 -9.40
C ASP A 28 -6.63 2.88 -10.64
N ILE A 29 -5.38 3.19 -11.01
CA ILE A 29 -4.73 2.70 -12.21
C ILE A 29 -4.70 1.17 -12.32
N LEU A 30 -4.66 0.44 -11.19
CA LEU A 30 -4.69 -1.02 -11.22
C LEU A 30 -6.08 -1.57 -11.49
N MET A 31 -7.10 -0.93 -10.93
CA MET A 31 -8.51 -1.25 -11.23
C MET A 31 -8.83 -1.00 -12.71
N ASP A 32 -8.32 0.10 -13.27
CA ASP A 32 -8.51 0.49 -14.66
C ASP A 32 -8.00 -0.57 -15.66
N VAL A 33 -6.98 -1.36 -15.32
CA VAL A 33 -6.46 -2.43 -16.19
C VAL A 33 -7.51 -3.52 -16.44
N PHE A 34 -8.34 -3.80 -15.43
CA PHE A 34 -9.33 -4.88 -15.44
C PHE A 34 -10.77 -4.38 -15.53
N GLY A 35 -11.00 -3.06 -15.64
CA GLY A 35 -12.34 -2.49 -15.64
C GLY A 35 -13.08 -2.64 -14.30
N ILE A 36 -12.36 -2.85 -13.20
CA ILE A 36 -12.97 -3.02 -11.87
C ILE A 36 -13.55 -1.68 -11.42
N THR A 37 -14.83 -1.65 -11.10
CA THR A 37 -15.51 -0.44 -10.63
C THR A 37 -15.40 -0.25 -9.13
N ALA A 38 -15.73 0.95 -8.66
CA ALA A 38 -15.85 1.21 -7.22
C ALA A 38 -16.93 0.33 -6.56
N SER A 39 -18.01 0.02 -7.28
CA SER A 39 -19.07 -0.91 -6.83
C SER A 39 -18.53 -2.32 -6.64
N ASP A 40 -17.78 -2.87 -7.59
CA ASP A 40 -17.21 -4.21 -7.48
C ASP A 40 -16.28 -4.31 -6.27
N LYS A 41 -15.46 -3.28 -6.07
CA LYS A 41 -14.58 -3.17 -4.91
C LYS A 41 -15.35 -3.11 -3.60
N LYS A 42 -16.50 -2.43 -3.55
CA LYS A 42 -17.33 -2.29 -2.34
C LYS A 42 -17.88 -3.64 -1.87
N VAL A 43 -18.22 -4.55 -2.79
CA VAL A 43 -18.78 -5.88 -2.45
C VAL A 43 -17.81 -6.67 -1.56
N ASN A 44 -16.50 -6.62 -1.86
CA ASN A 44 -15.49 -7.27 -1.05
C ASN A 44 -14.20 -6.44 -0.94
N LYS A 45 -14.28 -5.33 -0.20
CA LYS A 45 -13.16 -4.36 -0.05
C LYS A 45 -11.87 -5.02 0.41
N GLN A 46 -11.96 -6.01 1.30
CA GLN A 46 -10.81 -6.67 1.89
C GLN A 46 -10.11 -7.60 0.88
N TYR A 47 -10.88 -8.37 0.12
CA TYR A 47 -10.34 -9.21 -0.95
C TYR A 47 -9.67 -8.37 -2.02
N TRP A 48 -10.37 -7.36 -2.55
CA TRP A 48 -9.83 -6.50 -3.60
C TRP A 48 -8.59 -5.74 -3.15
N GLY A 49 -8.61 -5.21 -1.93
CA GLY A 49 -7.43 -4.56 -1.35
C GLY A 49 -6.20 -5.47 -1.28
N ARG A 50 -6.39 -6.76 -0.99
CA ARG A 50 -5.30 -7.75 -0.97
C ARG A 50 -4.82 -8.13 -2.37
N GLN A 51 -5.73 -8.41 -3.29
CA GLN A 51 -5.36 -8.81 -4.66
C GLN A 51 -4.63 -7.68 -5.40
N LEU A 52 -5.17 -6.45 -5.33
CA LEU A 52 -4.52 -5.28 -5.92
C LEU A 52 -3.18 -4.98 -5.23
N GLY A 53 -3.09 -5.21 -3.92
CA GLY A 53 -1.84 -5.22 -3.15
C GLY A 53 -0.77 -6.15 -3.71
N PHE A 54 -1.07 -7.44 -3.79
CA PHE A 54 -0.12 -8.43 -4.30
C PHE A 54 0.23 -8.21 -5.77
N MET A 55 -0.73 -7.76 -6.58
CA MET A 55 -0.46 -7.42 -7.97
C MET A 55 0.53 -6.27 -8.07
N PHE A 56 0.34 -5.21 -7.27
CA PHE A 56 1.27 -4.09 -7.24
C PHE A 56 2.69 -4.53 -6.86
N GLU A 57 2.82 -5.28 -5.76
CA GLU A 57 4.10 -5.85 -5.30
C GLU A 57 4.79 -6.62 -6.43
N LYS A 58 4.07 -7.55 -7.08
CA LYS A 58 4.62 -8.36 -8.17
C LYS A 58 5.06 -7.54 -9.37
N LEU A 59 4.30 -6.52 -9.75
CA LEU A 59 4.66 -5.64 -10.86
C LEU A 59 5.95 -4.87 -10.55
N VAL A 60 6.06 -4.30 -9.35
CA VAL A 60 7.27 -3.56 -8.95
C VAL A 60 8.49 -4.50 -8.92
N ILE A 61 8.36 -5.68 -8.29
CA ILE A 61 9.45 -6.68 -8.26
C ILE A 61 9.90 -7.04 -9.68
N GLU A 62 8.95 -7.34 -10.57
CA GLU A 62 9.24 -7.72 -11.95
C GLU A 62 9.97 -6.60 -12.73
N VAL A 63 9.56 -5.35 -12.52
CA VAL A 63 10.20 -4.18 -13.16
C VAL A 63 11.64 -4.02 -12.65
N PHE A 64 11.85 -4.04 -11.33
CA PHE A 64 13.21 -3.95 -10.77
C PHE A 64 14.08 -5.12 -11.22
N GLN A 65 13.56 -6.35 -11.16
CA GLN A 65 14.31 -7.53 -11.57
C GLN A 65 14.78 -7.48 -13.04
N LYS A 66 14.00 -6.89 -13.93
CA LYS A 66 14.32 -6.79 -15.37
C LYS A 66 15.22 -5.61 -15.71
N HIS A 67 15.11 -4.51 -14.97
CA HIS A 67 15.64 -3.22 -15.42
C HIS A 67 16.69 -2.63 -14.46
N ASP A 68 16.71 -3.03 -13.20
CA ASP A 68 17.72 -2.60 -12.23
C ASP A 68 18.83 -3.65 -12.09
N LYS A 69 20.07 -3.25 -12.39
CA LYS A 69 21.26 -4.11 -12.29
C LYS A 69 21.61 -4.44 -10.83
N ASN A 70 21.14 -3.63 -9.89
CA ASN A 70 21.42 -3.76 -8.46
C ASN A 70 20.27 -4.44 -7.71
N PHE A 71 19.28 -4.97 -8.44
CA PHE A 71 18.17 -5.71 -7.86
C PHE A 71 18.66 -6.92 -7.06
N LYS A 72 18.09 -7.09 -5.88
CA LYS A 72 18.16 -8.33 -5.11
C LYS A 72 16.77 -8.68 -4.58
N LYS A 73 16.50 -9.99 -4.57
CA LYS A 73 15.30 -10.50 -3.92
C LYS A 73 15.42 -10.28 -2.41
N ALA A 74 14.31 -9.92 -1.78
CA ALA A 74 14.30 -9.78 -0.32
C ALA A 74 14.64 -11.09 0.38
N GLU A 75 15.43 -10.95 1.43
CA GLU A 75 15.82 -12.04 2.33
C GLU A 75 14.80 -12.18 3.47
N SER A 76 14.57 -13.42 3.91
CA SER A 76 13.72 -13.69 5.08
C SER A 76 14.53 -13.49 6.36
N VAL A 77 13.98 -12.75 7.32
CA VAL A 77 14.52 -12.62 8.68
C VAL A 77 13.64 -13.43 9.61
N GLY A 78 14.03 -14.69 9.84
CA GLY A 78 13.17 -15.66 10.55
C GLY A 78 11.89 -15.94 9.76
N SER A 79 10.72 -15.72 10.39
CA SER A 79 9.41 -15.83 9.74
C SER A 79 8.92 -14.54 9.08
N ASP A 80 9.65 -13.43 9.28
CA ASP A 80 9.24 -12.11 8.81
C ASP A 80 10.00 -11.70 7.54
N LYS A 81 9.31 -10.93 6.70
CA LYS A 81 9.86 -10.33 5.49
C LYS A 81 9.65 -8.82 5.57
N PRO A 82 10.64 -8.06 6.04
CA PRO A 82 10.43 -6.65 6.39
C PRO A 82 10.43 -5.70 5.17
N TYR A 83 10.80 -6.20 3.99
CA TYR A 83 10.79 -5.49 2.72
C TYR A 83 10.54 -6.48 1.55
N ASP A 84 10.13 -5.98 0.40
CA ASP A 84 9.74 -6.81 -0.75
C ASP A 84 10.89 -7.13 -1.70
N LEU A 85 11.79 -6.15 -1.90
CA LEU A 85 12.96 -6.21 -2.76
C LEU A 85 14.05 -5.23 -2.31
N GLN A 86 15.27 -5.41 -2.78
CA GLN A 86 16.38 -4.48 -2.58
C GLN A 86 16.88 -3.92 -3.92
N SER A 87 17.26 -2.64 -3.92
CA SER A 87 17.92 -1.93 -5.02
C SER A 87 19.06 -1.08 -4.46
N ASP A 88 20.31 -1.42 -4.76
CA ASP A 88 21.48 -0.83 -4.09
C ASP A 88 21.42 -0.97 -2.56
N ASN A 89 21.37 0.15 -1.83
CA ASN A 89 21.19 0.20 -0.38
C ASN A 89 19.73 0.41 0.03
N ASP A 90 18.81 0.52 -0.93
CA ASP A 90 17.39 0.75 -0.66
C ASP A 90 16.68 -0.59 -0.44
N PHE A 91 16.04 -0.71 0.72
CA PHE A 91 15.24 -1.87 1.14
C PHE A 91 13.78 -1.46 0.99
N ILE A 92 13.17 -1.94 -0.08
CA ILE A 92 11.92 -1.39 -0.61
C ILE A 92 10.76 -2.31 -0.25
N ASP A 93 9.78 -1.78 0.49
CA ASP A 93 8.48 -2.39 0.76
C ASP A 93 7.41 -1.72 -0.11
N THR A 94 6.46 -2.51 -0.62
CA THR A 94 5.38 -2.00 -1.45
C THR A 94 4.05 -2.14 -0.74
N LYS A 95 3.17 -1.14 -0.91
CA LYS A 95 1.82 -1.15 -0.35
C LYS A 95 0.85 -0.55 -1.34
N TYR A 96 -0.28 -1.21 -1.54
CA TYR A 96 -1.36 -0.62 -2.34
C TYR A 96 -2.03 0.56 -1.61
N ARG A 97 -2.19 0.44 -0.28
CA ARG A 97 -2.56 1.52 0.65
C ARG A 97 -2.12 1.14 2.07
N VAL A 98 -1.94 2.12 2.93
CA VAL A 98 -1.71 1.90 4.37
C VAL A 98 -2.91 2.39 5.18
N GLY A 99 -3.51 1.46 5.92
CA GLY A 99 -4.66 1.71 6.80
C GLY A 99 -4.26 1.63 8.28
N SER A 100 -5.23 1.50 9.17
CA SER A 100 -5.00 1.50 10.63
C SER A 100 -4.13 0.34 11.11
N GLY A 101 -3.90 -0.66 10.25
CA GLY A 101 -3.25 -1.91 10.60
C GLY A 101 -3.99 -2.63 11.73
N ASP A 102 -3.51 -3.81 12.07
CA ASP A 102 -3.56 -4.21 13.47
C ASP A 102 -2.41 -3.50 14.21
N SER A 103 -2.47 -3.48 15.54
CA SER A 103 -1.43 -2.85 16.36
C SER A 103 -0.04 -3.47 16.13
N GLY A 104 0.03 -4.71 15.63
CA GLY A 104 1.26 -5.39 15.23
C GLY A 104 1.91 -4.78 14.00
N THR A 105 1.14 -4.52 12.94
CA THR A 105 1.64 -3.96 11.68
C THR A 105 2.25 -2.58 11.88
N LEU A 106 1.58 -1.69 12.62
CA LEU A 106 2.11 -0.35 12.88
C LEU A 106 3.36 -0.36 13.77
N LYS A 107 3.46 -1.31 14.70
CA LYS A 107 4.68 -1.51 15.50
C LYS A 107 5.84 -1.98 14.63
N LYS A 108 5.57 -2.93 13.72
CA LYS A 108 6.56 -3.45 12.77
C LYS A 108 7.12 -2.35 11.85
N PHE A 109 6.28 -1.47 11.32
CA PHE A 109 6.76 -0.32 10.54
C PHE A 109 7.72 0.57 11.33
N LYS A 110 7.44 0.83 12.61
CA LYS A 110 8.33 1.63 13.46
C LYS A 110 9.66 0.93 13.76
N SER A 111 9.66 -0.38 13.96
CA SER A 111 10.87 -1.13 14.30
C SER A 111 11.75 -1.38 13.09
N TYR A 112 11.18 -1.88 11.98
CA TYR A 112 11.97 -2.36 10.85
C TYR A 112 12.74 -1.25 10.14
N GLY A 113 12.14 -0.07 9.95
CA GLY A 113 12.87 1.01 9.27
C GLY A 113 14.09 1.48 10.08
N LYS A 114 13.97 1.56 11.40
CA LYS A 114 15.09 1.88 12.29
C LYS A 114 16.18 0.80 12.29
N GLU A 115 15.78 -0.46 12.30
CA GLU A 115 16.70 -1.60 12.21
C GLU A 115 17.49 -1.54 10.90
N MET A 116 16.82 -1.36 9.76
CA MET A 116 17.48 -1.19 8.46
C MET A 116 18.45 0.01 8.44
N LYS A 117 18.04 1.17 9.01
CA LYS A 117 18.93 2.33 9.13
C LYS A 117 20.16 2.04 9.98
N SER A 118 20.01 1.29 11.07
CA SER A 118 21.13 0.90 11.94
C SER A 118 22.16 0.00 11.25
N GLU A 119 21.73 -0.75 10.23
CA GLU A 119 22.58 -1.58 9.36
C GLU A 119 23.15 -0.80 8.16
N GLY A 120 22.94 0.53 8.11
CA GLY A 120 23.39 1.38 7.00
C GLY A 120 22.56 1.22 5.73
N LYS A 121 21.32 0.72 5.83
CA LYS A 121 20.38 0.58 4.71
C LYS A 121 19.36 1.71 4.68
N ASN A 122 18.73 1.93 3.53
CA ASN A 122 17.66 2.91 3.35
C ASN A 122 16.30 2.20 3.30
N PRO A 123 15.50 2.22 4.37
CA PRO A 123 14.11 1.76 4.31
C PRO A 123 13.29 2.67 3.39
N VAL A 124 12.74 2.11 2.32
CA VAL A 124 11.89 2.81 1.35
C VAL A 124 10.53 2.14 1.30
N ILE A 125 9.46 2.93 1.33
CA ILE A 125 8.11 2.41 1.14
C ILE A 125 7.41 3.10 -0.04
N LEU A 126 6.91 2.27 -0.94
CA LEU A 126 6.22 2.67 -2.16
C LEU A 126 4.71 2.41 -1.98
N ILE A 127 3.92 3.48 -1.97
CA ILE A 127 2.48 3.43 -1.71
C ILE A 127 1.70 3.89 -2.93
N LEU A 128 0.91 3.00 -3.55
CA LEU A 128 0.21 3.34 -4.79
C LEU A 128 -0.90 4.37 -4.58
N ARG A 129 -1.79 4.17 -3.62
CA ARG A 129 -2.94 5.06 -3.41
C ARG A 129 -2.59 6.21 -2.46
N GLU A 130 -3.32 7.31 -2.60
CA GLU A 130 -3.16 8.51 -1.78
C GLU A 130 -4.10 8.55 -0.56
N ASP A 131 -5.14 7.70 -0.53
CA ASP A 131 -6.16 7.63 0.53
C ASP A 131 -5.69 6.82 1.77
N ASN A 132 -4.48 7.11 2.24
CA ASN A 132 -3.85 6.46 3.38
C ASN A 132 -4.32 7.05 4.71
N LEU A 133 -4.38 6.23 5.77
CA LEU A 133 -4.68 6.75 7.10
C LEU A 133 -3.49 7.56 7.66
N PRO A 134 -3.69 8.80 8.14
CA PRO A 134 -2.62 9.65 8.65
C PRO A 134 -1.80 9.01 9.78
N SER A 135 -2.45 8.23 10.66
CA SER A 135 -1.78 7.52 11.76
C SER A 135 -0.78 6.48 11.26
N ALA A 136 -1.08 5.81 10.14
CA ALA A 136 -0.20 4.82 9.53
C ALA A 136 1.01 5.49 8.87
N VAL A 137 0.80 6.60 8.16
CA VAL A 137 1.87 7.42 7.59
C VAL A 137 2.79 7.97 8.70
N THR A 138 2.23 8.43 9.81
CA THR A 138 3.00 8.86 10.98
C THR A 138 3.81 7.71 11.59
N ALA A 139 3.30 6.47 11.58
CA ALA A 139 4.06 5.32 12.05
C ALA A 139 5.28 5.03 11.16
N LEU A 140 5.14 5.14 9.84
CA LEU A 140 6.25 5.01 8.87
C LEU A 140 7.29 6.12 9.06
N LYS A 141 6.86 7.38 9.20
CA LYS A 141 7.78 8.50 9.48
C LYS A 141 8.57 8.28 10.77
N ASN A 142 7.91 7.83 11.84
CA ASN A 142 8.58 7.51 13.09
C ASN A 142 9.49 6.29 13.01
N GLY A 143 9.30 5.43 12.00
CA GLY A 143 10.19 4.33 11.65
C GLY A 143 11.31 4.71 10.69
N GLU A 144 11.44 6.00 10.34
CA GLU A 144 12.51 6.53 9.47
C GLU A 144 12.47 6.00 8.03
N TRP A 145 11.28 5.62 7.54
CA TRP A 145 11.07 5.25 6.14
C TRP A 145 11.10 6.48 5.23
N ASP A 146 11.73 6.34 4.07
CA ASP A 146 11.54 7.24 2.94
C ASP A 146 10.23 6.83 2.23
N ILE A 147 9.24 7.72 2.23
CA ILE A 147 7.85 7.42 1.82
C ILE A 147 7.57 8.07 0.47
N TYR A 148 7.17 7.26 -0.53
CA TYR A 148 6.74 7.72 -1.85
C TYR A 148 5.30 7.28 -2.10
N ILE A 149 4.40 8.24 -2.36
CA ILE A 149 2.96 8.00 -2.47
C ILE A 149 2.43 8.50 -3.82
N GLY A 150 1.54 7.74 -4.47
CA GLY A 150 0.88 8.19 -5.69
C GLY A 150 1.87 8.38 -6.83
N GLN A 151 1.95 9.59 -7.39
CA GLN A 151 2.88 9.91 -8.46
C GLN A 151 4.35 9.72 -8.05
N ASP A 152 4.73 10.12 -6.83
CA ASP A 152 6.10 10.01 -6.32
C ASP A 152 6.58 8.55 -6.32
N CYS A 153 5.66 7.60 -6.13
CA CYS A 153 5.95 6.19 -6.21
C CYS A 153 6.35 5.78 -7.64
N PHE A 154 5.63 6.24 -8.66
CA PHE A 154 5.96 5.94 -10.06
C PHE A 154 7.25 6.63 -10.48
N ASP A 155 7.47 7.86 -10.05
CA ASP A 155 8.68 8.62 -10.34
C ASP A 155 9.91 7.97 -9.72
N TYR A 156 9.80 7.43 -8.50
CA TYR A 156 10.86 6.65 -7.86
C TYR A 156 11.20 5.39 -8.67
N ILE A 157 10.18 4.63 -9.08
CA ILE A 157 10.37 3.41 -9.89
C ILE A 157 11.04 3.77 -11.22
N PHE A 158 10.56 4.81 -11.91
CA PHE A 158 11.13 5.26 -13.17
C PHE A 158 12.59 5.70 -12.99
N LYS A 159 12.91 6.46 -11.96
CA LYS A 159 14.29 6.91 -11.67
C LYS A 159 15.24 5.73 -11.43
N LYS A 160 14.78 4.68 -10.74
CA LYS A 160 15.61 3.49 -10.43
C LYS A 160 15.78 2.54 -11.60
N THR A 161 14.77 2.44 -12.46
CA THR A 161 14.66 1.35 -13.44
C THR A 161 14.64 1.84 -14.89
N ASN A 162 14.47 3.14 -15.11
CA ASN A 162 14.20 3.75 -16.42
C ASN A 162 12.99 3.14 -17.15
N PHE A 163 12.07 2.50 -16.41
CA PHE A 163 10.86 1.89 -16.94
C PHE A 163 9.63 2.67 -16.48
N ASP A 164 8.84 3.17 -17.44
CA ASP A 164 7.60 3.88 -17.17
C ASP A 164 6.46 2.91 -16.84
N LEU A 165 6.41 2.46 -15.59
CA LEU A 165 5.36 1.56 -15.11
C LEU A 165 3.97 2.21 -15.16
N GLN A 166 3.87 3.52 -14.92
CA GLN A 166 2.60 4.21 -14.95
C GLN A 166 2.02 4.25 -16.38
N GLY A 167 2.82 4.71 -17.35
CA GLY A 167 2.44 4.71 -18.76
C GLY A 167 2.16 3.31 -19.28
N TYR A 168 2.94 2.31 -18.85
CA TYR A 168 2.64 0.91 -19.14
C TYR A 168 1.24 0.51 -18.67
N LEU A 169 0.87 0.77 -17.40
CA LEU A 169 -0.43 0.41 -16.84
C LEU A 169 -1.58 1.19 -17.51
N ILE A 170 -1.40 2.49 -17.77
CA ILE A 170 -2.36 3.30 -18.54
C ILE A 170 -2.61 2.68 -19.92
N SER A 171 -1.57 2.21 -20.60
CA SER A 171 -1.69 1.53 -21.91
C SER A 171 -2.47 0.20 -21.85
N LYS A 172 -2.70 -0.36 -20.65
CA LYS A 172 -3.47 -1.59 -20.42
C LYS A 172 -4.88 -1.33 -19.93
N LYS A 173 -5.34 -0.07 -19.87
CA LYS A 173 -6.71 0.26 -19.45
C LYS A 173 -7.73 -0.58 -20.21
N ASN A 174 -8.61 -1.25 -19.46
CA ASN A 174 -9.65 -2.17 -19.92
C ASN A 174 -9.16 -3.33 -20.80
N LYS A 175 -7.85 -3.57 -20.89
CA LYS A 175 -7.31 -4.63 -21.75
C LYS A 175 -7.70 -6.02 -21.25
N TYR A 176 -7.78 -6.17 -19.93
CA TYR A 176 -8.12 -7.43 -19.27
C TYR A 176 -9.48 -7.32 -18.57
N ASN A 177 -10.42 -6.61 -19.21
CA ASN A 177 -11.73 -6.33 -18.63
C ASN A 177 -12.39 -7.63 -18.11
N ILE A 178 -12.75 -7.63 -16.83
CA ILE A 178 -13.48 -8.73 -16.20
C ILE A 178 -14.93 -8.29 -16.01
N HIS A 179 -15.85 -9.07 -16.55
CA HIS A 179 -17.27 -8.91 -16.26
C HIS A 179 -17.54 -9.56 -14.90
N ILE A 180 -17.80 -8.74 -13.88
CA ILE A 180 -18.15 -9.14 -12.51
C ILE A 180 -19.66 -9.03 -12.32
#